data_AF-A0A1H0ACD8-F1
#
_entry.id   AF-A0A1H0ACD8-F1
#
_cell.length_a   1.000
_cell.length_b   1.000
_cell.length_c   1.000
_cell.angle_alpha   90.00
_cell.angle_beta   90.00
_cell.angle_gamma   90.00
#
_symmetry.space_group_name_H-M   'P 1'
#
loop_
_entity.id
_entity.type
_entity.pdbx_description
1 polymer ?
#
loop_
_entity_poly.entity_id
_entity_poly.type
_entity_poly.pdbx_seq_one_letter_code
_entity_poly.pdbx_strand_id
1 'polypeptide(L)'
;MPLVLHSCPGGTLLLPDALLCDRRDGGHLVVNPPRPVWERSELAPLELAHWSCLVAATGRAMLDVLPALHEGCLNYWEAGNWALNDQAPPAGPKNVQAQRRVHLHVLGRNRQAAHPDWRWGESPKFPRWEDMAAWASEFEPLTAAECEAVAGRVKTLLDSRFRLPETGAGASA
;
A
#
# COMPACT_ATOMS: atom_id res chain seq x y z
N MET A 1 4.76 -13.32 -7.48
CA MET A 1 3.37 -13.23 -6.98
C MET A 1 3.47 -12.52 -5.65
N PRO A 2 2.71 -11.44 -5.44
CA PRO A 2 2.83 -10.63 -4.24
C PRO A 2 2.54 -11.47 -2.99
N LEU A 3 3.34 -11.25 -1.94
CA LEU A 3 3.19 -11.95 -0.68
C LEU A 3 2.12 -11.25 0.16
N VAL A 4 1.02 -11.95 0.46
CA VAL A 4 -0.02 -11.44 1.37
C VAL A 4 0.49 -11.54 2.81
N LEU A 5 0.59 -10.39 3.49
CA LEU A 5 1.07 -10.29 4.86
C LEU A 5 -0.07 -10.36 5.88
N HIS A 6 -1.22 -9.79 5.54
CA HIS A 6 -2.40 -9.76 6.40
C HIS A 6 -3.67 -9.62 5.57
N SER A 7 -4.75 -10.27 6.01
CA SER A 7 -6.09 -10.14 5.41
C SER A 7 -7.12 -9.94 6.51
N CYS A 8 -8.06 -9.03 6.26
CA CYS A 8 -9.15 -8.68 7.18
C CYS A 8 -10.35 -8.14 6.39
N PRO A 9 -11.47 -7.76 7.04
CA PRO A 9 -12.60 -7.15 6.35
C PRO A 9 -12.28 -5.87 5.55
N GLY A 10 -11.16 -5.20 5.87
CA GLY A 10 -10.67 -4.03 5.13
C GLY A 10 -9.89 -4.36 3.85
N GLY A 11 -9.67 -5.64 3.55
CA GLY A 11 -8.93 -6.11 2.37
C GLY A 11 -7.62 -6.79 2.72
N THR A 12 -6.58 -6.53 1.94
CA THR A 12 -5.29 -7.24 2.06
C THR A 12 -4.12 -6.28 2.11
N LEU A 13 -3.23 -6.49 3.06
CA LEU A 13 -1.88 -5.93 3.06
C LEU A 13 -0.93 -6.91 2.37
N LEU A 14 -0.12 -6.42 1.44
CA LEU A 14 0.85 -7.23 0.71
C LEU A 14 2.21 -6.54 0.55
N LEU A 15 3.23 -7.37 0.40
CA LEU A 15 4.53 -6.99 -0.17
C LEU A 15 4.45 -7.19 -1.70
N PRO A 16 4.60 -6.12 -2.51
CA PRO A 16 4.47 -6.20 -3.96
C PRO A 16 5.71 -6.83 -4.61
N ASP A 17 5.52 -7.41 -5.80
CA ASP A 17 6.62 -7.97 -6.60
C ASP A 17 7.48 -6.86 -7.24
N ALA A 18 6.84 -5.78 -7.69
CA ALA A 18 7.51 -4.61 -8.26
C ALA A 18 7.58 -3.49 -7.23
N LEU A 19 8.79 -3.26 -6.71
CA LEU A 19 9.05 -2.30 -5.64
C LEU A 19 9.19 -0.88 -6.18
N LEU A 20 8.68 0.07 -5.41
CA LEU A 20 8.84 1.51 -5.67
C LEU A 20 9.76 2.20 -4.66
N CYS A 21 10.10 1.52 -3.57
CA CYS A 21 10.97 2.05 -2.52
C CYS A 21 11.79 0.91 -1.92
N ASP A 22 13.09 1.11 -1.79
CA ASP A 22 14.01 0.19 -1.13
C ASP A 22 13.72 0.09 0.37
N ARG A 23 13.90 -1.11 0.94
CA ARG A 23 13.79 -1.34 2.38
C ARG A 23 14.58 -0.34 3.25
N ARG A 24 15.78 0.09 2.82
CA ARG A 24 16.67 1.01 3.54
C ARG A 24 16.12 2.44 3.55
N ASP A 25 15.32 2.78 2.54
CA ASP A 25 14.64 4.08 2.43
C ASP A 25 13.27 4.08 3.14
N GLY A 26 12.89 2.96 3.76
CA GLY A 26 11.68 2.79 4.56
C GLY A 26 10.69 1.76 3.99
N GLY A 27 10.97 1.21 2.81
CA GLY A 27 10.24 0.10 2.22
C GLY A 27 8.90 0.47 1.59
N HIS A 28 8.31 -0.50 0.90
CA HIS A 28 7.09 -0.37 0.13
C HIS A 28 6.13 -1.52 0.43
N LEU A 29 4.92 -1.17 0.86
CA LEU A 29 3.79 -2.10 1.00
C LEU A 29 2.59 -1.60 0.19
N VAL A 30 1.66 -2.50 -0.13
CA VAL A 30 0.40 -2.15 -0.80
C VAL A 30 -0.78 -2.66 0.00
N VAL A 31 -1.81 -1.83 0.11
CA VAL A 31 -3.08 -2.19 0.73
C VAL A 31 -4.18 -2.18 -0.33
N ASN A 32 -4.71 -3.36 -0.64
CA ASN A 32 -5.88 -3.49 -1.50
C ASN A 32 -7.18 -3.36 -0.70
N PRO A 33 -8.23 -2.79 -1.31
CA PRO A 33 -9.58 -2.83 -0.75
C PRO A 33 -10.13 -4.27 -0.66
N PRO A 34 -11.25 -4.50 0.06
CA PRO A 34 -11.85 -5.83 0.24
C PRO A 34 -12.29 -6.51 -1.05
N ARG A 35 -12.52 -5.73 -2.12
CA ARG A 35 -12.83 -6.23 -3.46
C ARG A 35 -12.23 -5.30 -4.51
N PRO A 36 -11.94 -5.80 -5.72
CA PRO A 36 -11.45 -4.97 -6.80
C PRO A 36 -12.48 -3.92 -7.21
N VAL A 37 -12.07 -2.65 -7.19
CA VAL A 37 -12.82 -1.50 -7.71
C VAL A 37 -11.90 -0.61 -8.53
N TRP A 38 -12.44 0.12 -9.49
CA TRP A 38 -11.65 1.02 -10.34
C TRP A 38 -11.42 2.39 -9.69
N GLU A 39 -12.32 2.79 -8.79
CA GLU A 39 -12.30 4.04 -8.03
C GLU A 39 -12.80 3.80 -6.59
N ARG A 40 -12.32 4.58 -5.62
CA ARG A 40 -12.59 4.42 -4.19
C ARG A 40 -14.07 4.66 -3.83
N SER A 41 -14.76 5.53 -4.56
CA SER A 41 -16.18 5.83 -4.37
C SER A 41 -17.12 4.68 -4.73
N GLU A 42 -16.61 3.64 -5.40
CA GLU A 42 -17.34 2.41 -5.67
C GLU A 42 -17.50 1.51 -4.44
N LEU A 43 -16.76 1.79 -3.35
CA LEU A 43 -16.86 1.05 -2.09
C LEU A 43 -18.07 1.54 -1.28
N ALA A 44 -18.78 0.60 -0.68
CA ALA A 44 -19.78 0.94 0.32
C ALA A 44 -19.12 1.66 1.52
N PRO A 45 -19.85 2.51 2.27
CA PRO A 45 -19.26 3.29 3.35
C PRO A 45 -18.48 2.47 4.38
N LEU A 46 -18.98 1.29 4.74
CA LEU A 46 -18.31 0.40 5.70
C LEU A 46 -17.06 -0.27 5.10
N GLU A 47 -17.09 -0.66 3.81
CA GLU A 47 -15.91 -1.17 3.10
C GLU A 47 -14.80 -0.12 3.06
N LEU A 48 -15.16 1.13 2.73
CA LEU A 48 -14.24 2.27 2.69
C LEU A 48 -13.66 2.56 4.08
N ALA A 49 -14.48 2.50 5.13
CA ALA A 49 -14.03 2.68 6.51
C ALA A 49 -13.03 1.60 6.93
N HIS A 50 -13.35 0.31 6.73
CA HIS A 50 -12.44 -0.79 7.07
C HIS A 50 -11.13 -0.72 6.28
N TRP A 51 -11.19 -0.43 4.98
CA TRP A 51 -9.98 -0.26 4.17
C TRP A 51 -9.14 0.92 4.65
N SER A 52 -9.76 2.05 4.99
CA SER A 52 -9.05 3.22 5.55
C SER A 52 -8.37 2.91 6.89
N CYS A 53 -9.03 2.13 7.75
CA CYS A 53 -8.44 1.62 9.00
C CYS A 53 -7.25 0.69 8.73
N LEU A 54 -7.33 -0.21 7.74
CA LEU A 54 -6.22 -1.07 7.36
C LEU A 54 -5.03 -0.27 6.81
N VAL A 55 -5.26 0.75 5.99
CA VAL A 55 -4.22 1.67 5.49
C VAL A 55 -3.54 2.40 6.66
N ALA A 56 -4.33 2.97 7.57
CA ALA A 56 -3.80 3.68 8.74
C ALA A 56 -3.03 2.76 9.69
N ALA A 57 -3.53 1.54 9.92
CA ALA A 57 -2.86 0.51 10.70
C ALA A 57 -1.53 0.10 10.05
N THR A 58 -1.51 -0.07 8.72
CA THR A 58 -0.29 -0.41 7.95
C THR A 58 0.77 0.65 8.12
N GLY A 59 0.43 1.92 7.87
CA GLY A 59 1.39 3.00 8.03
C GLY A 59 1.89 3.12 9.47
N ARG A 60 0.99 3.08 10.45
CA ARG A 60 1.40 3.14 11.85
C ARG A 60 2.30 1.96 12.25
N ALA A 61 2.00 0.75 11.75
CA ALA A 61 2.82 -0.43 11.99
C ALA A 61 4.23 -0.27 11.41
N MET A 62 4.35 0.21 10.17
CA MET A 62 5.66 0.49 9.56
C MET A 62 6.49 1.46 10.41
N LEU A 63 5.90 2.57 10.86
CA LEU A 63 6.58 3.54 11.73
C LEU A 63 6.98 2.97 13.09
N ASP A 64 6.18 2.06 13.65
CA ASP A 64 6.44 1.47 14.96
C ASP A 64 7.57 0.42 14.92
N VAL A 65 7.74 -0.31 13.79
CA VAL A 65 8.57 -1.53 13.77
C VAL A 65 9.73 -1.51 12.78
N LEU A 66 9.73 -0.64 11.77
CA LEU A 66 10.82 -0.59 10.79
C LEU A 66 11.92 0.36 11.26
N PRO A 67 13.15 -0.13 11.52
CA PRO A 67 14.24 0.72 12.00
C PRO A 67 14.60 1.84 11.03
N ALA A 68 14.49 1.59 9.72
CA ALA A 68 14.75 2.58 8.66
C ALA A 68 13.80 3.80 8.71
N LEU A 69 12.70 3.70 9.46
CA LEU A 69 11.74 4.79 9.65
C LEU A 69 11.90 5.50 11.00
N HIS A 70 12.99 5.27 11.73
CA HIS A 70 13.31 6.08 12.90
C HIS A 70 13.44 7.56 12.50
N GLU A 71 12.60 8.42 13.09
CA GLU A 71 12.44 9.83 12.71
C GLU A 71 12.03 10.07 11.23
N GLY A 72 11.61 9.01 10.55
CA GLY A 72 11.06 9.04 9.20
C GLY A 72 9.58 9.35 9.16
N CYS A 73 9.00 9.29 7.97
CA CYS A 73 7.57 9.44 7.75
C CYS A 73 7.08 8.50 6.65
N LEU A 74 5.86 8.74 6.14
CA LEU A 74 5.24 7.93 5.10
C LEU A 74 4.67 8.82 3.99
N ASN A 75 4.59 8.25 2.79
CA ASN A 75 3.68 8.72 1.75
C ASN A 75 2.65 7.64 1.42
N TYR A 76 1.43 8.11 1.14
CA TYR A 76 0.32 7.29 0.67
C TYR A 76 0.02 7.69 -0.75
N TRP A 77 0.09 6.73 -1.67
CA TRP A 77 -0.09 7.00 -3.09
C TRP A 77 -1.02 5.98 -3.71
N GLU A 78 -2.05 6.45 -4.40
CA GLU A 78 -2.97 5.61 -5.17
C GLU A 78 -2.68 5.90 -6.65
N ALA A 79 -2.20 4.90 -7.37
CA ALA A 79 -1.71 5.09 -8.73
C ALA A 79 -1.93 3.87 -9.61
N GLY A 80 -3.19 3.46 -9.78
CA GLY A 80 -3.59 2.43 -10.75
C GLY A 80 -3.38 2.81 -12.23
N ASN A 81 -2.67 3.89 -12.55
CA ASN A 81 -2.57 4.44 -13.91
C ASN A 81 -1.69 3.57 -14.82
N TRP A 82 -0.72 2.85 -14.27
CA TRP A 82 0.13 1.95 -15.05
C TRP A 82 -0.63 0.81 -15.72
N ALA A 83 -1.71 0.32 -15.12
CA ALA A 83 -2.62 -0.64 -15.74
C ALA A 83 -3.37 -0.08 -16.98
N LEU A 84 -3.35 1.24 -17.16
CA LEU A 84 -3.96 1.94 -18.30
C LEU A 84 -2.97 2.23 -19.44
N ASN A 85 -1.69 1.94 -19.25
CA ASN A 85 -0.71 2.10 -20.31
C ASN A 85 -1.02 1.14 -21.47
N ASP A 86 -0.94 1.60 -22.72
CA ASP A 86 -1.25 0.79 -23.90
C ASP A 86 -0.32 -0.43 -24.06
N GLN A 87 0.86 -0.41 -23.43
CA GLN A 87 1.79 -1.54 -23.39
C GLN A 87 1.53 -2.47 -22.20
N ALA A 88 0.72 -2.08 -21.22
CA ALA A 88 0.35 -2.96 -20.11
C ALA A 88 -0.60 -4.07 -20.59
N PRO A 89 -0.45 -5.33 -20.11
CA PRO A 89 -1.34 -6.41 -20.50
C PRO A 89 -2.80 -6.19 -20.06
N PRO A 90 -3.79 -6.53 -20.92
CA PRO A 90 -3.65 -6.90 -22.33
C PRO A 90 -3.23 -5.68 -23.17
N ALA A 91 -2.41 -5.75 -24.23
CA ALA A 91 -1.99 -4.53 -24.95
C ALA A 91 -3.14 -3.74 -25.63
N GLY A 92 -2.92 -2.45 -25.93
CA GLY A 92 -3.81 -1.52 -26.65
C GLY A 92 -4.59 -0.53 -25.74
N PRO A 93 -5.56 0.23 -26.27
CA PRO A 93 -6.38 1.14 -25.46
C PRO A 93 -7.16 0.42 -24.34
N LYS A 94 -7.40 1.13 -23.23
CA LYS A 94 -7.99 0.57 -22.00
C LYS A 94 -9.29 1.26 -21.62
N ASN A 95 -10.31 0.47 -21.30
CA ASN A 95 -11.45 0.98 -20.55
C ASN A 95 -11.04 1.14 -19.07
N VAL A 96 -11.15 2.37 -18.56
CA VAL A 96 -10.68 2.73 -17.22
C VAL A 96 -11.37 1.89 -16.14
N GLN A 97 -12.69 1.73 -16.21
CA GLN A 97 -13.46 0.97 -15.22
C GLN A 97 -13.13 -0.53 -15.24
N ALA A 98 -12.88 -1.07 -16.43
CA ALA A 98 -12.55 -2.48 -16.60
C ALA A 98 -11.13 -2.83 -16.15
N GLN A 99 -10.17 -1.91 -16.26
CA GLN A 99 -8.74 -2.22 -16.16
C GLN A 99 -8.06 -1.62 -14.93
N ARG A 100 -8.43 -0.39 -14.55
CA ARG A 100 -7.87 0.26 -13.37
C ARG A 100 -8.31 -0.49 -12.11
N ARG A 101 -7.39 -0.65 -11.16
CA ARG A 101 -7.68 -1.23 -9.84
C ARG A 101 -7.13 -0.34 -8.76
N VAL A 102 -7.99 0.07 -7.84
CA VAL A 102 -7.60 0.83 -6.64
C VAL A 102 -6.73 -0.03 -5.74
N HIS A 103 -5.64 0.57 -5.29
CA HIS A 103 -4.77 0.06 -4.24
C HIS A 103 -3.93 1.22 -3.71
N LEU A 104 -3.62 1.20 -2.42
CA LEU A 104 -2.78 2.25 -1.81
C LEU A 104 -1.37 1.72 -1.59
N HIS A 105 -0.40 2.37 -2.22
CA HIS A 105 1.01 2.24 -1.88
C HIS A 105 1.25 2.98 -0.56
N VAL A 106 1.81 2.27 0.43
CA VAL A 106 2.32 2.84 1.66
C VAL A 106 3.84 2.79 1.58
N LEU A 107 4.45 3.96 1.49
CA LEU A 107 5.84 4.14 1.13
C LEU A 107 6.56 4.80 2.31
N GLY A 108 7.58 4.11 2.81
CA GLY A 108 8.46 4.67 3.82
C GLY A 108 9.27 5.84 3.30
N ARG A 109 9.54 6.81 4.18
CA ARG A 109 10.45 7.93 3.91
C ARG A 109 11.48 8.03 5.01
N ASN A 110 12.68 7.57 4.72
CA ASN A 110 13.85 7.73 5.56
C ASN A 110 14.48 9.12 5.35
N ARG A 111 14.89 9.80 6.44
CA ARG A 111 15.64 11.07 6.38
C ARG A 111 16.99 10.93 5.68
N GLN A 112 17.59 9.74 5.75
CA GLN A 112 18.86 9.40 5.12
C GLN A 112 18.68 8.74 3.74
N ALA A 113 17.49 8.84 3.13
CA ALA A 113 17.23 8.23 1.82
C ALA A 113 18.26 8.70 0.78
N ALA A 114 18.92 7.74 0.14
CA ALA A 114 20.02 8.00 -0.79
C ALA A 114 19.55 8.13 -2.25
N HIS A 115 18.37 7.61 -2.56
CA HIS A 115 17.87 7.58 -3.93
C HIS A 115 17.56 9.01 -4.44
N PRO A 116 18.10 9.43 -5.60
CA PRO A 116 18.04 10.82 -6.05
C PRO A 116 16.61 11.35 -6.29
N ASP A 117 15.69 10.46 -6.65
CA ASP A 117 14.27 10.77 -6.88
C ASP A 117 13.40 10.75 -5.62
N TRP A 118 13.99 10.42 -4.47
CA TRP A 118 13.28 10.18 -3.20
C TRP A 118 13.89 10.94 -2.02
N ARG A 119 14.72 11.95 -2.30
CA ARG A 119 15.39 12.78 -1.29
C ARG A 119 14.42 13.30 -0.23
N TRP A 120 14.89 13.34 1.00
CA TRP A 120 14.12 13.86 2.12
C TRP A 120 13.62 15.29 1.87
N GLY A 121 12.35 15.55 2.17
CA GLY A 121 11.70 16.84 1.94
C GLY A 121 11.07 17.00 0.54
N GLU A 122 11.40 16.14 -0.41
CA GLU A 122 10.85 16.17 -1.77
C GLU A 122 9.72 15.15 -1.96
N SER A 123 8.81 15.45 -2.89
CA SER A 123 7.84 14.46 -3.37
C SER A 123 8.54 13.30 -4.08
N PRO A 124 8.12 12.04 -3.88
CA PRO A 124 8.67 10.91 -4.60
C PRO A 124 8.46 11.08 -6.11
N LYS A 125 9.48 10.72 -6.90
CA LYS A 125 9.33 10.54 -8.35
C LYS A 125 9.38 9.05 -8.67
N PHE A 126 8.50 8.65 -9.58
CA PHE A 126 8.36 7.26 -10.02
C PHE A 126 8.79 7.15 -11.49
N PRO A 127 9.29 5.99 -11.92
CA PRO A 127 9.79 5.81 -13.27
C PRO A 127 8.66 5.90 -14.30
N ARG A 128 9.05 6.06 -15.57
CA ARG A 128 8.12 5.80 -16.67
C ARG A 128 7.74 4.32 -16.69
N TRP A 129 6.62 4.02 -17.34
CA TRP A 129 6.14 2.63 -17.49
C TRP A 129 7.22 1.71 -18.08
N GLU A 130 7.91 2.18 -19.14
CA GLU A 130 8.97 1.42 -19.84
C GLU A 130 10.18 1.10 -18.95
N ASP A 131 10.45 1.94 -17.93
CA ASP A 131 11.60 1.81 -17.04
C ASP A 131 11.26 1.07 -15.73
N MET A 132 9.98 0.72 -15.50
CA MET A 132 9.49 0.20 -14.21
C MET A 132 10.22 -1.08 -13.78
N ALA A 133 10.47 -2.00 -14.71
CA ALA A 133 11.14 -3.26 -14.40
C ALA A 133 12.61 -3.03 -14.00
N ALA A 134 13.32 -2.13 -14.69
CA ALA A 134 14.70 -1.78 -14.35
C ALA A 134 14.75 -1.09 -12.98
N TRP A 135 13.89 -0.10 -12.77
CA TRP A 135 13.74 0.60 -11.50
C TRP A 135 13.50 -0.35 -10.32
N ALA A 136 12.50 -1.23 -10.43
CA ALA A 136 12.15 -2.16 -9.35
C ALA A 136 13.27 -3.15 -9.03
N SER A 137 14.15 -3.46 -10.00
CA SER A 137 15.27 -4.39 -9.82
C SER A 137 16.41 -3.84 -8.95
N GLU A 138 16.45 -2.53 -8.74
CA GLU A 138 17.47 -1.88 -7.90
C GLU A 138 17.17 -1.96 -6.40
N PHE A 139 15.95 -2.39 -6.04
CA PHE A 139 15.46 -2.33 -4.67
C PHE A 139 15.36 -3.69 -4.02
N GLU A 140 15.71 -3.70 -2.73
CA GLU A 140 15.49 -4.87 -1.89
C GLU A 140 14.13 -4.77 -1.17
N PRO A 141 13.35 -5.87 -1.12
CA PRO A 141 12.10 -5.89 -0.39
C PRO A 141 12.32 -5.86 1.14
N LEU A 142 11.23 -5.65 1.88
CA LEU A 142 11.25 -5.95 3.31
C LEU A 142 11.62 -7.41 3.55
N THR A 143 12.36 -7.68 4.62
CA THR A 143 12.76 -9.03 5.01
C THR A 143 11.56 -9.76 5.60
N ALA A 144 11.63 -11.10 5.66
CA ALA A 144 10.58 -11.91 6.29
C ALA A 144 10.28 -11.45 7.73
N ALA A 145 11.30 -11.17 8.54
CA ALA A 145 11.15 -10.72 9.93
C ALA A 145 10.44 -9.36 10.03
N GLU A 146 10.73 -8.41 9.13
CA GLU A 146 10.04 -7.12 9.09
C GLU A 146 8.60 -7.25 8.61
N CYS A 147 8.37 -8.09 7.60
CA CYS A 147 7.03 -8.42 7.14
C CYS A 147 6.18 -9.01 8.26
N GLU A 148 6.72 -9.95 9.03
CA GLU A 148 6.06 -10.54 10.20
C GLU A 148 5.81 -9.49 11.29
N ALA A 149 6.79 -8.64 11.60
CA ALA A 149 6.64 -7.57 12.59
C ALA A 149 5.55 -6.55 12.19
N VAL A 150 5.54 -6.13 10.93
CA VAL A 150 4.50 -5.23 10.40
C VAL A 150 3.13 -5.91 10.47
N ALA A 151 3.00 -7.15 9.99
CA ALA A 151 1.73 -7.87 10.00
C ALA A 151 1.17 -8.06 11.42
N GLY A 152 2.02 -8.48 12.37
CA GLY A 152 1.64 -8.62 13.78
C GLY A 152 1.21 -7.30 14.41
N ARG A 153 1.91 -6.21 14.09
CA ARG A 153 1.56 -4.88 14.57
C ARG A 153 0.28 -4.34 13.96
N VAL A 154 0.05 -4.56 12.65
CA VAL A 154 -1.21 -4.23 11.96
C VAL A 154 -2.39 -4.91 12.65
N LYS A 155 -2.29 -6.23 12.87
CA LYS A 155 -3.33 -6.98 13.59
C LYS A 155 -3.63 -6.36 14.96
N THR A 156 -2.59 -6.10 15.74
CA THR A 156 -2.74 -5.48 17.08
C THR A 156 -3.44 -4.12 17.01
N LEU A 157 -3.11 -3.29 16.02
CA LEU A 157 -3.71 -1.97 15.84
C LEU A 157 -5.17 -2.04 15.40
N LEU A 158 -5.52 -2.98 14.51
CA LEU A 158 -6.90 -3.24 14.09
C LEU A 158 -7.75 -3.80 15.23
N ASP A 159 -7.17 -4.67 16.07
CA ASP A 159 -7.86 -5.25 17.22
C ASP A 159 -8.02 -4.25 18.37
N SER A 160 -7.37 -3.08 18.33
CA SER A 160 -7.39 -2.07 19.39
C SER A 160 -7.77 -0.68 18.87
N ARG A 161 -6.78 0.13 18.48
CA ARG A 161 -6.92 1.54 18.10
C ARG A 161 -7.87 1.78 16.93
N PHE A 162 -7.86 0.90 15.95
CA PHE A 162 -8.65 1.01 14.72
C PHE A 162 -9.77 -0.02 14.65
N ARG A 163 -10.20 -0.55 15.80
CA ARG A 163 -11.34 -1.46 15.87
C ARG A 163 -12.59 -0.70 15.45
N LEU A 164 -13.17 -1.12 14.33
CA LEU A 164 -14.51 -0.66 13.94
C LEU A 164 -15.57 -1.54 14.61
N PRO A 165 -16.75 -0.99 14.93
CA PRO A 165 -17.85 -1.79 15.46
C PRO A 165 -18.24 -2.88 14.46
N GLU A 166 -18.42 -4.11 14.94
CA GLU A 166 -19.11 -5.13 14.15
C GLU A 166 -20.56 -4.70 13.98
N THR A 167 -21.09 -4.76 12.76
CA THR A 167 -22.50 -4.45 12.51
C THR A 167 -23.38 -5.52 13.14
N GLY A 168 -23.97 -5.22 14.30
CA GLY A 168 -25.00 -6.02 14.95
C GLY A 168 -26.33 -5.25 15.07
N ALA A 169 -27.31 -5.72 14.30
CA ALA A 169 -28.77 -5.56 14.45
C ALA A 169 -29.39 -4.15 14.48
N GLY A 170 -30.13 -3.83 13.41
CA GLY A 170 -31.37 -3.04 13.42
C GLY A 170 -31.45 -1.86 14.38
N ALA A 171 -31.09 -0.67 13.90
CA ALA A 171 -31.79 0.54 14.33
C ALA A 171 -33.20 0.49 13.71
N SER A 172 -34.11 -0.26 14.34
CA SER A 172 -35.53 0.00 14.17
C SER A 172 -35.84 1.31 14.89
N ALA A 173 -36.11 2.35 14.10
CA ALA A 173 -36.91 3.49 14.56
C ALA A 173 -38.36 3.05 14.78
#